data_AF-A0ABD0ZTJ7-F1
#
_entry.id   AF-A0ABD0ZTJ7-F1
#
_cell.length_a   1.000
_cell.length_b   1.000
_cell.length_c   1.000
_cell.angle_alpha   90.00
_cell.angle_beta   90.00
_cell.angle_gamma   90.00
#
_symmetry.space_group_name_H-M   'P 1'
#
loop_
_entity.id
_entity.type
_entity.pdbx_description
1 polymer ?
#
loop_
_entity_poly.entity_id
_entity_poly.type
_entity_poly.pdbx_seq_one_letter_code
_entity_poly.pdbx_strand_id
1 'polypeptide(L)'
;MIACEHRLKMDVLYFLALMMKTHSKSPEVIEPFLLHIVDNLEECKKFPWGRYTFEDSSHELEHMFERFKGEVRKSWTFPGFIVPLELLAYEAISSLKMEYRKDVPAGKDCPRKCKRKFMPNGMSGYPLDDLNKALGDSKV
;
A
#
# COMPACT_ATOMS: atom_id res chain seq x y z
N MET A 1 25.43 -5.41 21.58
CA MET A 1 24.84 -5.61 20.23
C MET A 1 23.41 -6.17 20.27
N ILE A 2 23.06 -7.06 21.21
CA ILE A 2 21.75 -7.75 21.30
C ILE A 2 20.55 -6.80 21.48
N ALA A 3 20.67 -5.74 22.29
CA ALA A 3 19.59 -4.77 22.51
C ALA A 3 19.16 -4.02 21.22
N CYS A 4 20.05 -3.90 20.24
CA CYS A 4 19.74 -3.26 18.97
C CYS A 4 18.94 -4.17 18.04
N GLU A 5 19.17 -5.49 18.11
CA GLU A 5 18.48 -6.47 17.28
C GLU A 5 17.03 -6.68 17.73
N HIS A 6 16.78 -6.83 19.03
CA HIS A 6 15.42 -6.94 19.55
C HIS A 6 14.60 -5.67 19.28
N ARG A 7 15.22 -4.49 19.40
CA ARG A 7 14.57 -3.22 19.07
C ARG A 7 14.21 -3.17 17.59
N LEU A 8 15.13 -3.56 16.70
CA LEU A 8 14.85 -3.63 15.26
C LEU A 8 13.72 -4.62 14.95
N LYS A 9 13.70 -5.80 15.59
CA LYS A 9 12.62 -6.77 15.46
C LYS A 9 11.27 -6.18 15.86
N MET A 10 11.21 -5.49 17.00
CA MET A 10 10.00 -4.81 17.45
C MET A 10 9.55 -3.70 16.49
N ASP A 11 10.48 -2.88 15.99
CA ASP A 11 10.17 -1.82 15.02
C ASP A 11 9.61 -2.40 13.72
N VAL A 12 10.22 -3.49 13.21
CA VAL A 12 9.74 -4.20 12.01
C VAL A 12 8.38 -4.84 12.27
N LEU A 13 8.17 -5.48 13.41
CA LEU A 13 6.88 -6.09 13.76
C LEU A 13 5.76 -5.04 13.83
N TYR A 14 6.03 -3.90 14.46
CA TYR A 14 5.09 -2.79 14.55
C TYR A 14 4.74 -2.25 13.15
N PHE A 15 5.76 -2.07 12.30
CA PHE A 15 5.56 -1.69 10.90
C PHE A 15 4.69 -2.70 10.14
N LEU A 16 4.97 -4.00 10.25
CA LEU A 16 4.22 -5.03 9.53
C LEU A 16 2.77 -5.12 10.03
N ALA A 17 2.56 -5.12 11.35
CA ALA A 17 1.22 -5.18 11.93
C ALA A 17 0.36 -3.96 11.55
N LEU A 18 0.93 -2.76 11.54
CA LEU A 18 0.17 -1.53 11.28
C LEU A 18 0.10 -1.11 9.82
N MET A 19 1.12 -1.38 9.01
CA MET A 19 1.12 -0.91 7.62
C MET A 19 0.68 -1.99 6.65
N MET A 20 0.90 -3.26 6.98
CA MET A 20 0.62 -4.38 6.09
C MET A 20 -0.65 -5.14 6.47
N LYS A 21 -1.07 -5.11 7.75
CA LYS A 21 -2.25 -5.84 8.21
C LYS A 21 -3.15 -5.02 9.16
N THR A 22 -3.60 -3.87 8.70
CA THR A 22 -4.54 -2.97 9.42
C THR A 22 -5.98 -3.49 9.54
N HIS A 23 -6.20 -4.81 9.51
CA HIS A 23 -7.53 -5.43 9.51
C HIS A 23 -8.10 -5.66 10.91
N SER A 24 -7.29 -5.60 11.96
CA SER A 24 -7.79 -5.93 13.29
C SER A 24 -8.44 -4.71 13.96
N LYS A 25 -9.76 -4.80 14.17
CA LYS A 25 -10.51 -3.96 15.11
C LYS A 25 -10.04 -4.09 16.57
N SER A 26 -9.06 -4.96 16.82
CA SER A 26 -8.42 -5.23 18.09
C SER A 26 -6.90 -5.13 17.92
N PRO A 27 -6.23 -4.15 18.56
CA PRO A 27 -4.77 -4.04 18.55
C PRO A 27 -4.07 -5.14 19.36
N GLU A 28 -4.81 -6.14 19.86
CA GLU A 28 -4.32 -7.10 20.88
C GLU A 28 -3.80 -8.41 20.29
N VAL A 29 -4.09 -8.71 19.01
CA VAL A 29 -3.70 -9.98 18.38
C VAL A 29 -2.71 -9.72 17.24
N ILE A 30 -1.43 -9.91 17.54
CA ILE A 30 -0.39 -10.02 16.50
C ILE A 30 -0.46 -11.42 15.90
N GLU A 31 -0.56 -11.50 14.59
CA GLU A 31 -0.61 -12.78 13.88
C GLU A 31 0.67 -13.60 14.12
N PRO A 32 0.56 -14.91 14.43
CA PRO A 32 1.72 -15.76 14.67
C PRO A 32 2.74 -15.78 13.53
N PHE A 33 2.27 -15.67 12.28
CA PHE A 33 3.14 -15.58 11.11
C PHE A 33 4.07 -14.35 11.16
N LEU A 34 3.57 -13.18 11.58
CA LEU A 34 4.37 -11.96 11.69
C LEU A 34 5.44 -12.08 12.78
N LEU A 35 5.12 -12.74 13.89
CA LEU A 35 6.10 -13.04 14.94
C LEU A 35 7.21 -13.97 14.40
N HIS A 36 6.81 -15.05 13.73
CA HIS A 36 7.73 -16.04 13.19
C HIS A 36 8.70 -15.43 12.17
N ILE A 37 8.21 -14.58 11.26
CA ILE A 37 9.05 -14.04 10.20
C ILE A 37 9.97 -12.92 10.68
N VAL A 38 9.58 -12.17 11.70
CA VAL A 38 10.43 -11.12 12.30
C VAL A 38 11.59 -11.72 13.10
N ASP A 39 11.41 -12.92 13.66
CA ASP A 39 12.50 -13.63 14.36
C ASP A 39 13.71 -13.89 13.43
N ASN A 40 13.46 -14.08 12.14
CA ASN A 40 14.48 -14.16 11.10
C ASN A 40 14.41 -12.94 10.14
N LEU A 41 15.12 -11.88 10.50
CA LEU A 41 15.15 -10.63 9.70
C LEU A 41 15.63 -10.80 8.26
N GLU A 42 16.47 -11.81 7.97
CA GLU A 42 16.93 -12.07 6.60
C GLU A 42 15.84 -12.72 5.75
N GLU A 43 15.03 -13.60 6.33
CA GLU A 43 13.81 -14.11 5.67
C GLU A 43 12.77 -13.00 5.52
N CYS A 44 12.56 -12.19 6.56
CA CYS A 44 11.68 -11.02 6.51
C CYS A 44 12.04 -10.08 5.35
N LYS A 45 13.32 -9.83 5.08
CA LYS A 45 13.73 -8.97 3.95
C LYS A 45 13.44 -9.59 2.58
N LYS A 46 13.56 -10.91 2.46
CA LYS A 46 13.37 -11.65 1.21
C LYS A 46 11.91 -12.01 0.96
N PHE A 47 11.08 -11.96 1.99
CA PHE A 47 9.68 -12.32 1.91
C PHE A 47 8.93 -11.42 0.92
N PRO A 48 8.06 -11.99 0.05
CA PRO A 48 7.37 -11.23 -0.98
C PRO A 48 6.17 -10.46 -0.41
N TRP A 49 6.43 -9.50 0.49
CA TRP A 49 5.41 -8.69 1.17
C TRP A 49 4.39 -8.04 0.23
N GLY A 50 4.83 -7.62 -0.96
CA GLY A 50 3.92 -7.05 -1.95
C GLY A 50 2.86 -8.04 -2.45
N ARG A 51 3.24 -9.32 -2.63
CA ARG A 51 2.31 -10.38 -3.03
C ARG A 51 1.40 -10.79 -1.87
N TYR A 52 1.98 -10.97 -0.68
CA TYR A 52 1.23 -11.31 0.53
C TYR A 52 0.12 -10.30 0.79
N THR A 53 0.44 -9.00 0.81
CA THR A 53 -0.56 -7.97 1.05
C THR A 53 -1.55 -7.86 -0.10
N PHE A 54 -1.14 -8.08 -1.36
CA PHE A 54 -2.08 -8.11 -2.49
C PHE A 54 -3.12 -9.23 -2.34
N GLU A 55 -2.68 -10.45 -2.01
CA GLU A 55 -3.57 -11.61 -1.88
C GLU A 55 -4.52 -11.46 -0.68
N ASP A 56 -4.00 -11.04 0.48
CA ASP A 56 -4.81 -10.71 1.67
C ASP A 56 -5.83 -9.62 1.33
N SER A 57 -5.39 -8.61 0.57
CA SER A 57 -6.24 -7.51 0.15
C SER A 57 -7.38 -7.91 -0.79
N SER A 58 -7.05 -8.73 -1.80
CA SER A 58 -8.02 -9.25 -2.76
C SER A 58 -9.06 -10.12 -2.08
N HIS A 59 -8.63 -10.98 -1.15
CA HIS A 59 -9.54 -11.83 -0.38
C HIS A 59 -10.53 -11.00 0.44
N GLU A 60 -10.05 -9.95 1.11
CA GLU A 60 -10.92 -9.05 1.86
C GLU A 60 -11.90 -8.30 0.96
N LEU A 61 -11.47 -7.86 -0.23
CA LEU A 61 -12.37 -7.25 -1.21
C LEU A 61 -13.46 -8.21 -1.66
N GLU A 62 -13.13 -9.46 -2.00
CA GLU A 62 -14.10 -10.49 -2.39
C GLU A 62 -15.13 -10.74 -1.29
N HIS A 63 -14.67 -11.02 -0.07
CA HIS A 63 -15.54 -11.23 1.10
C HIS A 63 -16.44 -10.02 1.37
N MET A 64 -15.95 -8.81 1.13
CA MET A 64 -16.71 -7.59 1.24
C MET A 64 -17.76 -7.44 0.14
N PHE A 65 -17.43 -7.71 -1.12
CA PHE A 65 -18.40 -7.69 -2.22
C PHE A 65 -19.57 -8.62 -1.94
N GLU A 66 -19.29 -9.82 -1.42
CA GLU A 66 -20.31 -10.77 -0.98
C GLU A 66 -21.16 -10.20 0.15
N ARG A 67 -20.53 -9.68 1.21
CA ARG A 67 -21.22 -9.14 2.39
C ARG A 67 -22.09 -7.92 2.08
N PHE A 68 -21.64 -7.07 1.16
CA PHE A 68 -22.30 -5.82 0.81
C PHE A 68 -23.22 -5.92 -0.40
N LYS A 69 -23.39 -7.10 -0.99
CA LYS A 69 -24.21 -7.33 -2.18
C LYS A 69 -23.89 -6.35 -3.32
N GLY A 70 -22.61 -5.98 -3.46
CA GLY A 70 -22.13 -5.04 -4.47
C GLY A 70 -22.13 -3.55 -4.10
N GLU A 71 -22.67 -3.14 -2.94
CA GLU A 71 -22.72 -1.72 -2.54
C GLU A 71 -21.76 -1.37 -1.39
N VAL A 72 -20.60 -0.80 -1.71
CA VAL A 72 -19.61 -0.38 -0.71
C VAL A 72 -20.14 0.80 0.11
N ARG A 73 -20.19 0.66 1.44
CA ARG A 73 -20.59 1.76 2.34
C ARG A 73 -19.50 2.82 2.42
N LYS A 74 -19.89 4.11 2.40
CA LYS A 74 -18.97 5.28 2.50
C LYS A 74 -18.03 5.27 3.71
N SER A 75 -18.40 4.59 4.79
CA SER A 75 -17.63 4.52 6.03
C SER A 75 -16.53 3.45 6.01
N TRP A 76 -16.45 2.65 4.95
CA TRP A 76 -15.48 1.56 4.89
C TRP A 76 -14.21 2.02 4.19
N THR A 77 -13.09 1.82 4.88
CA THR A 77 -11.75 2.16 4.39
C THR A 77 -10.93 0.89 4.27
N PHE A 78 -10.16 0.81 3.19
CA PHE A 78 -9.29 -0.32 2.92
C PHE A 78 -7.98 -0.19 3.71
N PRO A 79 -7.66 -1.09 4.65
CA PRO A 79 -6.49 -0.91 5.47
C PRO A 79 -5.24 -1.49 4.80
N GLY A 80 -4.26 -0.65 4.45
CA GLY A 80 -3.05 -1.11 3.77
C GLY A 80 -3.25 -1.28 2.26
N PHE A 81 -2.15 -1.34 1.50
CA PHE A 81 -2.14 -1.45 0.03
C PHE A 81 -2.81 -0.31 -0.80
N ILE A 82 -3.50 0.66 -0.18
CA ILE A 82 -4.07 1.83 -0.88
C ILE A 82 -2.98 2.59 -1.64
N VAL A 83 -1.88 2.95 -0.98
CA VAL A 83 -0.84 3.78 -1.61
C VAL A 83 -0.20 3.08 -2.82
N PRO A 84 0.19 1.78 -2.74
CA PRO A 84 0.62 1.04 -3.92
C PRO A 84 -0.44 0.91 -5.02
N LEU A 85 -1.71 0.67 -4.70
CA LEU A 85 -2.79 0.55 -5.70
C LEU A 85 -3.08 1.88 -6.39
N GLU A 86 -3.19 2.95 -5.59
CA GLU A 86 -3.33 4.31 -6.07
C GLU A 86 -2.17 4.62 -7.01
N LEU A 87 -0.93 4.36 -6.58
CA LEU A 87 0.27 4.55 -7.38
C LEU A 87 0.24 3.78 -8.70
N LEU A 88 -0.26 2.54 -8.70
CA LEU A 88 -0.35 1.70 -9.88
C LEU A 88 -1.24 2.33 -10.96
N ALA A 89 -2.35 2.97 -10.59
CA ALA A 89 -3.21 3.68 -11.54
C ALA A 89 -2.44 4.78 -12.30
N TYR A 90 -1.64 5.58 -11.59
CA TYR A 90 -0.79 6.61 -12.21
C TYR A 90 0.41 6.03 -12.98
N GLU A 91 0.72 4.75 -12.85
CA GLU A 91 1.81 4.14 -13.59
C GLU A 91 1.32 3.39 -14.83
N ALA A 92 0.13 2.81 -14.75
CA ALA A 92 -0.55 2.11 -15.83
C ALA A 92 -1.24 3.07 -16.82
N ILE A 93 -1.81 4.18 -16.33
CA ILE A 93 -2.53 5.15 -17.16
C ILE A 93 -1.63 6.34 -17.48
N SER A 94 -1.28 6.48 -18.76
CA SER A 94 -0.28 7.47 -19.21
C SER A 94 -0.73 8.92 -18.99
N SER A 95 -2.01 9.25 -19.15
CA SER A 95 -2.52 10.60 -18.90
C SER A 95 -2.31 11.02 -17.44
N LEU A 96 -2.78 10.18 -16.51
CA LEU A 96 -2.58 10.37 -15.07
C LEU A 96 -1.10 10.45 -14.71
N LYS A 97 -0.26 9.60 -15.32
CA LYS A 97 1.19 9.57 -15.10
C LYS A 97 1.85 10.89 -15.44
N MET A 98 1.50 11.48 -16.58
CA MET A 98 2.15 12.70 -17.06
C MET A 98 1.65 13.94 -16.32
N GLU A 99 0.37 13.97 -15.97
CA GLU A 99 -0.25 15.13 -15.34
C GLU A 99 0.10 15.24 -13.86
N TYR A 100 0.09 14.12 -13.13
CA TYR A 100 0.14 14.14 -11.67
C TYR A 100 1.47 13.66 -11.07
N ARG A 101 2.41 13.16 -11.89
CA ARG A 101 3.70 12.62 -11.41
C ARG A 101 4.86 13.27 -12.14
N LYS A 102 5.95 13.52 -11.41
CA LYS A 102 7.22 13.98 -12.00
C LYS A 102 8.39 13.11 -11.58
N ASP A 103 9.36 12.99 -12.46
CA ASP A 103 10.65 12.37 -12.17
C ASP A 103 11.42 13.20 -11.12
N VAL A 104 12.18 12.50 -10.29
CA VAL A 104 13.07 13.10 -9.29
C VAL A 104 14.46 12.48 -9.41
N PRO A 105 15.51 13.22 -9.03
CA PRO A 105 16.85 12.64 -8.90
C PRO A 105 16.81 11.44 -7.97
N ALA A 106 17.15 10.27 -8.50
CA ALA A 106 17.14 9.01 -7.77
C ALA A 106 18.33 8.16 -8.23
N GLY A 107 18.92 7.41 -7.30
CA GLY A 107 19.99 6.47 -7.62
C GLY A 107 19.53 5.40 -8.61
N LYS A 108 20.48 4.82 -9.35
CA LYS A 108 20.20 3.77 -10.34
C LYS A 108 19.43 2.60 -9.70
N ASP A 109 19.84 2.21 -8.49
CA ASP A 109 19.30 1.09 -7.72
C ASP A 109 18.10 1.45 -6.84
N CYS A 110 17.64 2.71 -6.89
CA CYS A 110 16.43 3.08 -6.16
C CYS A 110 15.20 2.34 -6.72
N PRO A 111 14.26 1.91 -5.86
CA PRO A 111 12.99 1.35 -6.32
C PRO A 111 12.24 2.30 -7.26
N ARG A 112 11.49 1.76 -8.22
CA ARG A 112 10.74 2.53 -9.23
C ARG A 112 9.87 3.65 -8.61
N LYS A 113 9.21 3.35 -7.49
CA LYS A 113 8.38 4.32 -6.74
C LYS A 113 9.15 5.55 -6.23
N CYS A 114 10.46 5.41 -5.99
CA CYS A 114 11.32 6.49 -5.49
C CYS A 114 11.85 7.40 -6.60
N LYS A 115 11.74 6.96 -7.86
CA LYS A 115 12.20 7.75 -9.03
C LYS A 115 11.20 8.82 -9.45
N ARG A 116 9.98 8.80 -8.88
CA ARG A 116 8.90 9.72 -9.18
C ARG A 116 8.16 10.14 -7.94
N LYS A 117 7.69 11.39 -7.90
CA LYS A 117 6.79 11.89 -6.85
C LYS A 117 5.54 12.53 -7.44
N PHE A 118 4.50 12.64 -6.62
CA PHE A 118 3.32 13.40 -6.98
C PHE A 118 3.64 14.89 -7.10
N MET A 119 2.96 15.56 -8.03
CA MET A 119 2.99 17.01 -8.12
C MET A 119 2.37 17.61 -6.85
N PRO A 120 2.96 18.67 -6.28
CA PRO A 120 2.36 19.34 -5.13
C PRO A 120 1.05 20.00 -5.56
N ASN A 121 -0.05 19.71 -4.87
CA ASN A 121 -1.35 20.33 -5.11
C ASN A 121 -1.93 21.01 -3.85
N GLY A 122 -1.17 21.02 -2.74
CA GLY A 122 -1.62 21.60 -1.46
C GLY A 122 -2.71 20.80 -0.74
N MET A 123 -3.06 19.61 -1.25
CA MET A 123 -4.11 18.74 -0.74
C MET A 123 -3.54 17.37 -0.36
N SER A 124 -4.34 16.55 0.35
CA SER A 124 -3.98 15.17 0.71
C SER A 124 -4.14 14.17 -0.46
N GLY A 125 -4.70 14.60 -1.59
CA GLY A 125 -4.94 13.79 -2.79
C GLY A 125 -5.49 14.65 -3.92
N TYR A 126 -5.82 14.04 -5.07
CA TYR A 126 -6.44 14.74 -6.19
C TYR A 126 -7.97 14.57 -6.16
N PRO A 127 -8.75 15.64 -6.43
CA PRO A 127 -10.20 15.54 -6.59
C PRO A 127 -10.58 14.53 -7.68
N LEU A 128 -11.67 13.79 -7.45
CA LEU A 128 -12.16 12.80 -8.42
C LEU A 128 -12.55 13.45 -9.75
N ASP A 129 -13.12 14.67 -9.72
CA ASP A 129 -13.48 15.42 -10.92
C ASP A 129 -12.27 15.76 -11.79
N ASP A 130 -11.14 16.13 -11.17
CA ASP A 130 -9.89 16.40 -11.88
C ASP A 130 -9.35 15.12 -12.51
N LEU A 131 -9.36 14.00 -11.77
CA LEU A 131 -8.93 12.70 -12.28
C LEU A 131 -9.80 12.28 -13.48
N ASN A 132 -11.12 12.41 -13.38
CA ASN A 132 -12.04 12.08 -14.48
C ASN A 132 -11.79 12.97 -15.71
N LYS A 133 -11.48 14.26 -15.49
CA LYS A 133 -11.13 15.18 -16.58
C LYS A 133 -9.82 14.79 -17.26
N ALA A 134 -8.80 14.39 -16.49
CA ALA A 134 -7.52 13.92 -17.02
C ALA A 134 -7.64 12.55 -17.73
N LEU A 135 -8.58 11.72 -17.31
CA LEU A 135 -8.93 10.48 -18.00
C LEU A 135 -9.67 10.76 -19.33
N GLY A 136 -10.53 11.78 -19.37
CA GLY A 136 -11.32 12.10 -20.57
C GLY A 136 -12.13 10.88 -21.05
N ASP A 137 -12.13 10.64 -22.36
CA ASP A 137 -12.80 9.48 -22.98
C ASP A 137 -11.92 8.21 -23.02
N SER A 138 -10.81 8.19 -22.28
CA SER A 138 -9.88 7.06 -22.25
C SER A 138 -10.56 5.85 -21.58
N LYS A 139 -11.35 5.10 -22.35
CA LYS A 139 -11.80 3.78 -21.97
C LYS A 139 -10.59 2.86 -22.03
N VAL A 140 -10.16 2.39 -20.86
CA VAL A 140 -9.30 1.20 -20.76
C VAL A 140 -10.17 -0.03 -21.07
#